data_AF-A0A2B7GHW1-F1
#
_entry.id   AF-A0A2B7GHW1-F1
#
_cell.length_a   1.000
_cell.length_b   1.000
_cell.length_c   1.000
_cell.angle_alpha   90.00
_cell.angle_beta   90.00
_cell.angle_gamma   90.00
#
_symmetry.space_group_name_H-M   'P 1'
#
loop_
_entity.id
_entity.type
_entity.pdbx_description
1 polymer ?
#
loop_
_entity_poly.entity_id
_entity_poly.type
_entity_poly.pdbx_seq_one_letter_code
_entity_poly.pdbx_strand_id
1 'polypeptide(L)'
;MGNTRVNFRLPENLVQKTDVAAEIMHKNRTEILKEALQEYLEDVEDDEKFKEAVIELYLDDQISFEVLKEFIGRQDAEAVKASKTLLDQGEEVAQELADL
;
A
#
# COMPACT_ATOMS: atom_id res chain seq x y z
N MET A 1 -11.97 7.50 12.75
CA MET A 1 -10.60 7.55 12.21
C MET A 1 -9.93 8.81 12.73
N GLY A 2 -8.74 8.71 13.29
CA GLY A 2 -7.96 9.87 13.75
C GLY A 2 -7.10 10.45 12.62
N ASN A 3 -6.62 11.68 12.78
CA ASN A 3 -5.69 12.29 11.83
C ASN A 3 -4.27 12.17 12.39
N THR A 4 -3.34 11.70 11.56
CA THR A 4 -1.90 11.70 11.88
C THR A 4 -1.23 12.87 11.20
N ARG A 5 -0.53 13.72 11.96
CA ARG A 5 0.23 14.84 11.39
C ARG A 5 1.53 14.33 10.80
N VAL A 6 1.74 14.62 9.53
CA VAL A 6 2.95 14.27 8.76
C VAL A 6 3.55 15.55 8.15
N ASN A 7 4.87 15.57 7.94
CA ASN A 7 5.58 16.70 7.33
C ASN A 7 6.20 16.24 6.00
N PHE A 8 5.90 16.94 4.92
CA PHE A 8 6.42 16.66 3.59
C PHE A 8 7.33 17.79 3.11
N ARG A 9 8.33 17.44 2.30
CA ARG A 9 9.08 18.41 1.49
C ARG A 9 8.56 18.32 0.08
N LEU A 10 7.97 19.41 -0.40
CA LEU A 10 7.42 19.52 -1.74
C LEU A 10 8.21 20.56 -2.54
N PRO A 11 8.38 20.36 -3.86
CA PRO A 11 8.92 21.39 -4.74
C PRO A 11 8.14 22.70 -4.63
N GLU A 12 8.82 23.85 -4.62
CA GLU A 12 8.18 25.16 -4.44
C GLU A 12 7.08 25.43 -5.48
N ASN A 13 7.32 25.02 -6.73
CA ASN A 13 6.35 25.15 -7.82
C ASN A 13 5.06 24.35 -7.55
N LEU A 14 5.14 23.21 -6.88
CA LEU A 14 3.97 22.41 -6.54
C LEU A 14 3.17 23.09 -5.44
N VAL A 15 3.84 23.60 -4.40
CA VAL A 15 3.19 24.37 -3.33
C VAL A 15 2.44 25.58 -3.89
N GLN A 16 3.07 26.34 -4.79
CA GLN A 16 2.44 27.49 -5.43
C GLN A 16 1.20 27.11 -6.24
N LYS A 17 1.24 26.00 -6.99
CA LYS A 17 0.08 25.50 -7.73
C LYS A 17 -1.05 25.06 -6.80
N THR A 18 -0.72 24.36 -5.71
CA THR A 18 -1.68 23.95 -4.68
C THR A 18 -2.35 25.16 -4.04
N ASP A 19 -1.62 26.26 -3.80
CA ASP A 19 -2.18 27.49 -3.26
C ASP A 19 -3.21 28.13 -4.19
N VAL A 20 -2.87 28.23 -5.47
CA VAL A 20 -3.80 28.78 -6.47
C VAL A 20 -5.06 27.90 -6.58
N ALA A 21 -4.90 26.57 -6.57
CA ALA A 21 -6.02 25.64 -6.59
C ALA A 21 -6.90 25.77 -5.35
N ALA A 22 -6.29 25.87 -4.16
CA ALA A 22 -6.98 26.05 -2.88
C ALA A 22 -7.88 27.31 -2.89
N GLU A 23 -7.36 28.43 -3.39
CA GLU A 23 -8.11 29.69 -3.53
C GLU A 23 -9.31 29.55 -4.49
N ILE A 24 -9.10 28.96 -5.66
CA ILE A 24 -10.15 28.78 -6.69
C ILE A 24 -11.25 27.82 -6.20
N MET A 25 -10.86 26.75 -5.51
CA MET A 25 -11.77 25.69 -5.07
C MET A 25 -12.38 25.96 -3.70
N HIS A 26 -11.98 27.05 -3.02
CA HIS A 26 -12.37 27.35 -1.64
C HIS A 26 -12.07 26.21 -0.66
N LYS A 27 -10.90 25.58 -0.80
CA LYS A 27 -10.41 24.48 0.04
C LYS A 27 -9.08 24.85 0.68
N ASN A 28 -8.68 24.15 1.73
CA ASN A 28 -7.33 24.28 2.28
C ASN A 28 -6.35 23.28 1.63
N ARG A 29 -5.03 23.51 1.80
CA ARG A 29 -3.98 22.65 1.24
C ARG A 29 -4.11 21.18 1.65
N THR A 30 -4.53 20.91 2.89
CA THR A 30 -4.71 19.54 3.40
C THR A 30 -5.84 18.84 2.67
N GLU A 31 -6.94 19.53 2.39
CA GLU A 31 -8.06 18.96 1.62
C GLU A 31 -7.64 18.62 0.18
N ILE A 32 -6.92 19.53 -0.49
CA ILE A 32 -6.39 19.28 -1.84
C ILE A 32 -5.45 18.07 -1.85
N LEU A 33 -4.51 18.01 -0.89
CA LEU A 33 -3.58 16.88 -0.80
C LEU A 33 -4.27 15.57 -0.45
N LYS A 34 -5.31 15.61 0.40
CA LYS A 34 -6.08 14.43 0.76
C LYS A 34 -6.81 13.87 -0.45
N GLU A 35 -7.51 14.73 -1.19
CA GLU A 35 -8.26 14.32 -2.39
C GLU A 35 -7.31 13.76 -3.46
N ALA A 36 -6.21 14.46 -3.75
CA ALA A 36 -5.25 14.00 -4.74
C ALA A 36 -4.58 12.67 -4.34
N LEU A 37 -4.31 12.47 -3.05
CA LEU A 37 -3.75 11.20 -2.57
C LEU A 37 -4.79 10.07 -2.63
N GLN A 38 -6.05 10.34 -2.31
CA GLN A 38 -7.12 9.34 -2.42
C GLN A 38 -7.33 8.92 -3.87
N GLU A 39 -7.43 9.88 -4.80
CA GLU A 39 -7.56 9.61 -6.24
C GLU A 39 -6.38 8.78 -6.76
N TYR A 40 -5.14 9.16 -6.41
CA TYR A 40 -3.96 8.39 -6.80
C TYR A 40 -3.97 6.96 -6.26
N LEU A 41 -4.40 6.76 -5.00
CA LEU A 41 -4.43 5.43 -4.41
C LEU A 41 -5.56 4.58 -5.01
N GLU A 42 -6.73 5.15 -5.28
CA GLU A 42 -7.84 4.46 -5.97
C GLU A 42 -7.41 4.00 -7.38
N ASP A 43 -6.72 4.86 -8.14
CA ASP A 43 -6.21 4.49 -9.47
C ASP A 43 -5.18 3.36 -9.43
N VAL A 44 -4.33 3.35 -8.40
CA VAL A 44 -3.25 2.37 -8.24
C VAL A 44 -3.77 1.06 -7.64
N GLU A 45 -4.82 1.10 -6.83
CA GLU A 45 -5.48 -0.08 -6.26
C GLU A 45 -6.08 -1.00 -7.34
N ASP A 46 -6.48 -0.45 -8.49
CA ASP A 46 -6.98 -1.24 -9.62
C ASP A 46 -5.86 -1.78 -10.55
N ASP A 47 -4.59 -1.39 -10.34
CA ASP A 47 -3.45 -1.85 -11.13
C ASP A 47 -3.00 -3.26 -10.68
N GLU A 48 -3.07 -4.24 -11.59
CA GLU A 48 -2.62 -5.61 -11.32
C GLU A 48 -1.16 -5.70 -10.85
N LYS A 49 -0.27 -4.87 -11.40
CA LYS A 49 1.15 -4.85 -11.00
C LYS A 49 1.33 -4.32 -9.58
N PHE A 50 0.47 -3.40 -9.18
CA PHE A 50 0.48 -2.92 -7.81
C PHE A 50 0.04 -4.02 -6.85
N LYS A 51 -1.04 -4.75 -7.18
CA LYS A 51 -1.49 -5.92 -6.39
C LYS A 51 -0.41 -6.98 -6.27
N GLU A 52 0.28 -7.31 -7.37
CA GLU A 52 1.43 -8.22 -7.35
C GLU A 52 2.54 -7.73 -6.41
N ALA A 53 2.93 -6.45 -6.50
CA ALA A 53 3.94 -5.88 -5.61
C ALA A 53 3.53 -5.90 -4.13
N VAL A 54 2.25 -5.65 -3.80
CA VAL A 54 1.75 -5.77 -2.41
C VAL A 54 1.81 -7.22 -1.93
N ILE A 55 1.51 -8.21 -2.79
CA ILE A 55 1.64 -9.64 -2.46
C ILE A 55 3.09 -9.99 -2.16
N GLU A 56 4.05 -9.57 -3.00
CA GLU A 56 5.48 -9.80 -2.78
C GLU A 56 5.94 -9.23 -1.43
N LEU A 57 5.57 -7.99 -1.11
CA LEU A 57 5.88 -7.38 0.19
C LEU A 57 5.33 -8.20 1.37
N TYR A 58 4.17 -8.84 1.22
CA TYR A 58 3.61 -9.68 2.27
C TYR A 58 4.34 -11.03 2.39
N LEU A 59 4.68 -11.65 1.26
CA LEU A 59 5.48 -12.87 1.25
C LEU A 59 6.84 -12.63 1.90
N ASP A 60 7.44 -11.45 1.72
CA ASP A 60 8.70 -11.02 2.33
C ASP A 60 8.57 -10.48 3.78
N ASP A 61 7.40 -10.57 4.42
CA ASP A 61 7.13 -10.06 5.79
C ASP A 61 7.34 -8.55 5.97
N GLN A 62 7.34 -7.77 4.89
CA GLN A 62 7.53 -6.31 4.93
C GLN A 62 6.23 -5.57 5.26
N ILE A 63 5.08 -6.20 5.04
CA ILE A 63 3.76 -5.68 5.41
C ILE A 63 2.94 -6.69 6.20
N SER A 64 1.98 -6.19 6.98
CA SER A 64 1.08 -7.06 7.73
C SER A 64 -0.05 -7.60 6.86
N PHE A 65 -0.69 -8.69 7.32
CA PHE A 65 -1.89 -9.25 6.69
C PHE A 65 -3.05 -8.24 6.59
N GLU A 66 -3.17 -7.33 7.57
CA GLU A 66 -4.22 -6.31 7.54
C GLU A 66 -3.99 -5.33 6.38
N VAL A 67 -2.74 -4.95 6.11
CA VAL A 67 -2.38 -4.09 4.97
C VAL A 67 -2.65 -4.83 3.65
N LEU A 68 -2.22 -6.09 3.52
CA LEU A 68 -2.51 -6.90 2.33
C LEU A 68 -4.02 -6.93 2.04
N LYS A 69 -4.82 -7.21 3.07
CA LYS A 69 -6.29 -7.30 2.98
C LYS A 69 -6.95 -5.98 2.57
N GLU A 70 -6.39 -4.83 2.94
CA GLU A 70 -6.90 -3.53 2.50
C GLU A 70 -6.76 -3.36 0.97
N PHE A 71 -5.66 -3.84 0.38
CA PHE A 71 -5.36 -3.64 -1.04
C PHE A 71 -5.94 -4.71 -1.99
N ILE A 72 -5.97 -5.99 -1.58
CA ILE A 72 -6.46 -7.07 -2.46
C ILE A 72 -7.78 -7.68 -1.98
N GLY A 73 -8.35 -7.15 -0.90
CA GLY A 73 -9.56 -7.68 -0.30
C GLY A 73 -9.34 -8.98 0.48
N ARG A 74 -10.35 -9.36 1.28
CA ARG A 74 -10.24 -10.48 2.22
C ARG A 74 -10.02 -11.83 1.55
N GLN A 75 -10.75 -12.12 0.48
CA GLN A 75 -10.71 -13.44 -0.14
C GLN A 75 -9.32 -13.73 -0.72
N ASP A 76 -8.78 -12.80 -1.49
CA ASP A 76 -7.48 -12.98 -2.14
C ASP A 76 -6.36 -12.93 -1.10
N ALA A 77 -6.45 -12.08 -0.07
CA ALA A 77 -5.50 -12.07 1.04
C ALA A 77 -5.43 -13.42 1.78
N GLU A 78 -6.56 -14.07 2.07
CA GLU A 78 -6.57 -15.39 2.70
C GLU A 78 -5.95 -16.48 1.79
N ALA A 79 -6.16 -16.40 0.47
CA ALA A 79 -5.52 -17.31 -0.49
C ALA A 79 -4.00 -17.13 -0.54
N VAL A 80 -3.52 -15.88 -0.52
CA VAL A 80 -2.09 -15.56 -0.46
C VAL A 80 -1.49 -16.04 0.86
N LYS A 81 -2.16 -15.84 2.00
CA LYS A 81 -1.71 -16.31 3.31
C LYS A 81 -1.62 -17.83 3.39
N ALA A 82 -2.60 -18.54 2.83
CA ALA A 82 -2.55 -20.00 2.73
C ALA A 82 -1.35 -20.46 1.89
N SER A 83 -1.10 -19.78 0.77
CA SER A 83 0.05 -20.06 -0.11
C SER A 83 1.38 -19.82 0.61
N LYS A 84 1.52 -18.70 1.33
CA LYS A 84 2.70 -18.40 2.17
C LYS A 84 2.96 -19.52 3.18
N THR A 85 1.92 -19.93 3.92
CA THR A 85 2.05 -20.98 4.94
C THR A 85 2.55 -22.31 4.35
N LEU A 86 2.12 -22.65 3.13
CA LEU A 86 2.60 -23.85 2.44
C LEU A 86 4.05 -23.71 1.95
N LEU A 87 4.46 -22.52 1.52
CA LEU A 87 5.85 -22.24 1.14
C LEU A 87 6.78 -22.37 2.35
N ASP A 88 6.41 -21.77 3.48
CA ASP A 88 7.19 -21.83 4.72
C ASP A 88 7.40 -23.29 5.20
N GLN A 89 6.34 -24.11 5.14
CA GLN A 89 6.42 -25.55 5.44
C GLN A 89 7.30 -26.32 4.44
N GLY A 90 7.22 -25.95 3.16
CA GLY A 90 8.04 -26.56 2.11
C GLY A 90 9.53 -26.27 2.30
N GLU A 91 9.88 -25.05 2.69
CA GLU A 91 11.26 -24.66 3.01
C GLU A 91 11.81 -25.42 4.22
N GLU A 92 11.01 -25.59 5.27
CA GLU A 92 11.38 -26.40 6.44
C GLU A 92 11.73 -27.84 6.03
N VAL A 93 10.86 -28.49 5.25
CA VAL A 93 11.10 -29.86 4.77
C VAL A 93 12.32 -29.93 3.85
N ALA A 94 12.52 -28.95 2.97
CA ALA A 94 13.68 -28.91 2.08
C ALA A 94 14.99 -28.79 2.86
N GLN A 95 15.00 -28.00 3.94
CA GLN A 95 16.16 -27.85 4.81
C GLN A 95 16.46 -29.15 5.57
N GLU A 96 15.43 -29.81 6.13
CA GLU A 96 15.59 -31.12 6.78
C GLU A 96 16.20 -32.16 5.83
N LEU A 97 15.77 -32.18 4.56
CA LEU A 97 16.31 -33.10 3.55
C LEU A 97 17.74 -32.77 3.13
N ALA A 98 18.13 -31.48 3.13
CA ALA A 98 19.48 -31.04 2.78
C ALA A 98 20.50 -31.34 3.89
N ASP A 99 20.06 -31.42 5.14
CA ASP A 99 20.88 -31.69 6.32
C ASP A 99 21.09 -33.21 6.60
N LEU A 100 20.53 -34.10 5.77
CA LEU A 100 20.70 -35.57 5.80
C LEU A 100 21.89 -36.06 4.95
#